data_AF-A0A6M0LFD8-F1
#
_entry.id   AF-A0A6M0LFD8-F1
#
_cell.length_a   1.000
_cell.length_b   1.000
_cell.length_c   1.000
_cell.angle_alpha   90.00
_cell.angle_beta   90.00
_cell.angle_gamma   90.00
#
_symmetry.space_group_name_H-M   'P 1'
#
loop_
_entity.id
_entity.type
_entity.pdbx_description
1 polymer ?
#
loop_
_entity_poly.entity_id
_entity_poly.type
_entity_poly.pdbx_seq_one_letter_code
_entity_poly.pdbx_strand_id
1 'polypeptide(L)'
;MKSFKCGIVLISCIVPTMLFSCGKNEKSIEENNLAEQEILENLDNSSTVSNEEESFKIDWQKYEKQMDEEEKEDFQEYIAVLNDENTFYCFNWLDKDICFSEYLESIESEEQPEIAGVALVDLDNQNGKELVIHYFEGGGNYLILTRDDGKFYGTNMGERLFEELQNDGKYLGSGGAGDLYFYSMSIDSDGVIENKIGELHWIENEDGSVTDELEIDGKVTHNGQEWVDENYSDPVSWIE
;
A
#
# COMPACT_ATOMS: atom_id res chain seq x y z
N MET A 1 18.16 -63.85 12.23
CA MET A 1 18.13 -63.22 10.88
C MET A 1 18.78 -61.86 10.99
N LYS A 2 19.68 -61.56 10.04
CA LYS A 2 20.46 -60.32 9.96
C LYS A 2 19.58 -59.16 9.44
N SER A 3 20.01 -57.93 9.75
CA SER A 3 19.87 -56.71 8.93
C SER A 3 18.52 -55.98 8.98
N PHE A 4 18.41 -54.65 8.92
CA PHE A 4 19.34 -53.54 8.65
C PHE A 4 18.93 -52.32 9.50
N LYS A 5 19.92 -51.59 10.03
CA LYS A 5 19.76 -50.18 10.44
C LYS A 5 19.80 -49.33 9.16
N CYS A 6 18.79 -48.50 8.93
CA CYS A 6 18.87 -47.43 7.93
C CYS A 6 18.84 -46.09 8.68
N GLY A 7 20.00 -45.49 8.84
CA GLY A 7 20.12 -44.12 9.33
C GLY A 7 19.78 -43.16 8.19
N ILE A 8 18.83 -42.26 8.43
CA ILE A 8 18.59 -41.11 7.57
C ILE A 8 19.47 -39.99 8.11
N VAL A 9 20.47 -39.60 7.32
CA VAL A 9 21.25 -38.39 7.51
C VAL A 9 20.41 -37.25 6.96
N LEU A 10 19.85 -36.42 7.84
CA LEU A 10 19.27 -35.12 7.45
C LEU A 10 20.43 -34.17 7.18
N ILE A 11 20.72 -33.95 5.90
CA ILE A 11 21.59 -32.88 5.46
C ILE A 11 20.79 -31.59 5.62
N SER A 12 21.17 -30.79 6.62
CA SER A 12 20.71 -29.41 6.79
C SER A 12 21.22 -28.57 5.62
N CYS A 13 20.39 -28.35 4.60
CA CYS A 13 20.61 -27.30 3.62
C CYS A 13 20.22 -25.97 4.25
N ILE A 14 21.22 -25.26 4.79
CA ILE A 14 21.11 -23.84 5.10
C ILE A 14 21.03 -23.12 3.74
N VAL A 15 19.86 -22.61 3.40
CA VAL A 15 19.70 -21.69 2.27
C VAL A 15 20.14 -20.31 2.76
N PRO A 16 21.13 -19.66 2.14
CA PRO A 16 21.47 -18.29 2.48
C PRO A 16 20.33 -17.39 2.00
N THR A 17 19.69 -16.67 2.92
CA THR A 17 18.82 -15.54 2.61
C THR A 17 19.69 -14.49 1.91
N MET A 18 19.49 -14.29 0.61
CA MET A 18 20.10 -13.17 -0.10
C MET A 18 19.33 -11.91 0.31
N LEU A 19 19.95 -11.09 1.14
CA LEU A 19 19.58 -9.69 1.29
C LEU A 19 19.92 -8.99 -0.03
N PHE A 20 18.91 -8.69 -0.84
CA PHE A 20 19.07 -7.77 -1.96
C PHE A 20 19.07 -6.36 -1.38
N SER A 21 20.26 -5.83 -1.14
CA SER A 21 20.45 -4.40 -0.96
C SER A 21 20.28 -3.73 -2.33
N CYS A 22 19.35 -2.77 -2.43
CA CYS A 22 19.17 -1.93 -3.62
C CYS A 22 20.45 -1.09 -3.84
N GLY A 23 21.35 -1.64 -4.66
CA GLY A 23 22.61 -1.04 -5.06
C GLY A 23 22.57 -0.60 -6.52
N LYS A 24 22.94 0.66 -6.74
CA LYS A 24 22.99 1.41 -8.00
C LYS A 24 23.66 0.67 -9.17
N ASN A 25 23.13 0.93 -10.36
CA ASN A 25 23.56 0.48 -11.68
C ASN A 25 25.03 0.88 -11.99
N GLU A 26 25.98 -0.06 -12.02
CA GLU A 26 27.33 0.16 -12.55
C GLU A 26 27.45 -0.34 -13.99
N LYS A 27 27.70 0.60 -14.91
CA LYS A 27 28.04 0.33 -16.32
C LYS A 27 29.37 -0.44 -16.41
N SER A 28 29.34 -1.59 -17.08
CA SER A 28 30.55 -2.27 -17.55
C SER A 28 31.14 -1.56 -18.78
N ILE A 29 32.38 -1.10 -18.64
CA ILE A 29 33.22 -0.57 -19.73
C ILE A 29 33.84 -1.75 -20.48
N GLU A 30 33.69 -1.79 -21.80
CA GLU A 30 34.48 -2.65 -22.68
C GLU A 30 35.30 -1.77 -23.62
N GLU A 31 36.62 -1.79 -23.46
CA GLU A 31 37.59 -1.09 -24.29
C GLU A 31 37.75 -1.77 -25.65
N ASN A 32 37.83 -1.00 -26.74
CA ASN A 32 38.70 -1.34 -27.88
C ASN A 32 39.02 -0.15 -28.80
N ASN A 33 40.31 0.22 -28.76
CA ASN A 33 41.22 0.63 -29.83
C ASN A 33 41.00 1.89 -30.70
N LEU A 34 41.94 2.83 -30.47
CA LEU A 34 42.74 3.64 -31.41
C LEU A 34 42.23 3.77 -32.87
N ALA A 35 41.84 4.99 -33.24
CA ALA A 35 42.54 5.81 -34.26
C ALA A 35 41.89 7.20 -34.38
N GLU A 36 42.72 8.19 -34.72
CA GLU A 36 42.39 9.55 -35.19
C GLU A 36 42.21 10.65 -34.13
N GLN A 37 43.37 11.08 -33.63
CA GLN A 37 43.64 12.50 -33.37
C GLN A 37 43.49 13.30 -34.67
N GLU A 38 42.53 14.21 -34.73
CA GLU A 38 42.66 15.60 -35.21
C GLU A 38 41.25 16.17 -35.42
N ILE A 39 40.71 16.87 -34.41
CA ILE A 39 40.05 18.17 -34.53
C ILE A 39 40.09 18.76 -33.11
N LEU A 40 41.01 19.70 -32.95
CA LEU A 40 41.14 20.57 -31.79
C LEU A 40 40.18 21.75 -31.94
N GLU A 41 39.69 22.22 -30.79
CA GLU A 41 39.16 23.56 -30.53
C GLU A 41 37.77 23.88 -31.10
N ASN A 42 36.74 23.58 -30.30
CA ASN A 42 35.82 24.59 -29.74
C ASN A 42 34.65 23.90 -29.04
N LEU A 43 34.66 23.93 -27.71
CA LEU A 43 33.52 24.23 -26.83
C LEU A 43 33.89 23.73 -25.44
N ASP A 44 34.59 24.61 -24.73
CA ASP A 44 34.40 24.75 -23.29
C ASP A 44 32.89 24.83 -23.00
N ASN A 45 32.52 24.30 -21.83
CA ASN A 45 31.22 24.43 -21.19
C ASN A 45 30.18 23.34 -21.52
N SER A 46 30.42 22.14 -21.02
CA SER A 46 29.35 21.34 -20.45
C SER A 46 29.87 20.75 -19.15
N SER A 47 29.64 21.49 -18.07
CA SER A 47 29.66 20.97 -16.72
C SER A 47 28.89 19.65 -16.72
N THR A 48 29.60 18.57 -16.39
CA THR A 48 29.00 17.32 -15.92
C THR A 48 28.19 17.68 -14.68
N VAL A 49 26.95 18.10 -14.88
CA VAL A 49 25.94 18.08 -13.84
C VAL A 49 25.64 16.59 -13.70
N SER A 50 26.36 15.95 -12.79
CA SER A 50 25.81 14.81 -12.09
C SER A 50 24.52 15.33 -11.46
N ASN A 51 23.40 15.15 -12.13
CA ASN A 51 22.12 15.06 -11.46
C ASN A 51 22.25 13.85 -10.54
N GLU A 52 22.83 14.07 -9.36
CA GLU A 52 22.34 13.38 -8.18
C GLU A 52 20.87 13.77 -8.14
N GLU A 53 20.01 12.92 -8.71
CA GLU A 53 18.58 13.00 -8.45
C GLU A 53 18.47 13.03 -6.93
N GLU A 54 18.14 14.20 -6.41
CA GLU A 54 17.86 14.42 -5.01
C GLU A 54 16.66 13.51 -4.75
N SER A 55 16.93 12.31 -4.21
CA SER A 55 15.88 11.35 -3.90
C SER A 55 14.92 12.06 -2.97
N PHE A 56 13.73 12.38 -3.48
CA PHE A 56 12.68 13.01 -2.70
C PHE A 56 12.46 12.16 -1.46
N LYS A 57 12.77 12.74 -0.30
CA LYS A 57 12.66 12.04 0.97
C LYS A 57 11.52 12.65 1.75
N ILE A 58 10.49 11.86 2.00
CA ILE A 58 9.36 12.24 2.83
C ILE A 58 9.84 12.35 4.28
N ASP A 59 9.50 13.45 4.94
CA ASP A 59 9.79 13.65 6.36
C ASP A 59 8.76 12.92 7.23
N TRP A 60 8.95 11.62 7.41
CA TRP A 60 8.07 10.77 8.23
C TRP A 60 7.95 11.24 9.68
N GLN A 61 8.94 11.98 10.20
CA GLN A 61 8.88 12.53 11.56
C GLN A 61 7.81 13.62 11.71
N LYS A 62 7.36 14.23 10.60
CA LYS A 62 6.23 15.16 10.61
C LYS A 62 4.95 14.47 11.09
N TYR A 63 4.69 13.26 10.59
CA TYR A 63 3.49 12.49 10.94
C TYR A 63 3.61 11.85 12.32
N GLU A 64 4.75 11.19 12.59
CA GLU A 64 5.01 10.49 13.86
C GLU A 64 4.83 11.40 15.10
N LYS A 65 5.19 12.69 15.02
CA LYS A 65 5.07 13.62 16.16
C LYS A 65 3.62 13.90 16.57
N GLN A 66 2.66 13.63 15.70
CA GLN A 66 1.24 13.84 15.93
C GLN A 66 0.56 12.60 16.50
N MET A 67 1.20 11.43 16.38
CA MET A 67 0.74 10.15 16.91
C MET A 67 0.85 10.08 18.43
N ASP A 68 -0.03 9.29 19.04
CA ASP A 68 0.13 8.86 20.43
C ASP A 68 1.26 7.81 20.55
N GLU A 69 1.54 7.35 21.78
CA GLU A 69 2.66 6.43 22.00
C GLU A 69 2.41 5.02 21.45
N GLU A 70 1.14 4.57 21.41
CA GLU A 70 0.79 3.25 20.86
C GLU A 70 0.89 3.28 19.33
N GLU A 71 0.34 4.33 18.71
CA GLU A 71 0.48 4.58 17.27
C GLU A 71 1.95 4.73 16.84
N LYS A 72 2.79 5.38 17.64
CA LYS A 72 4.23 5.46 17.32
C LYS A 72 4.91 4.10 17.30
N GLU A 73 4.57 3.22 18.24
CA GLU A 73 5.14 1.88 18.30
C GLU A 73 4.80 1.11 17.02
N ASP A 74 3.53 1.12 16.59
CA ASP A 74 3.09 0.52 15.33
C ASP A 74 3.75 1.19 14.12
N PHE A 75 3.78 2.53 14.06
CA PHE A 75 4.32 3.29 12.93
C PHE A 75 5.82 3.02 12.71
N GLN A 76 6.59 2.92 13.79
CA GLN A 76 8.03 2.69 13.73
C GLN A 76 8.41 1.36 13.05
N GLU A 77 7.53 0.36 13.07
CA GLU A 77 7.76 -0.90 12.37
C GLU A 77 7.79 -0.71 10.84
N TYR A 78 7.01 0.23 10.31
CA TYR A 78 6.92 0.49 8.87
C TYR A 78 8.03 1.42 8.35
N ILE A 79 8.75 2.14 9.21
CA ILE A 79 9.77 3.13 8.82
C ILE A 79 10.86 2.55 7.91
N ALA A 80 11.23 1.30 8.09
CA ALA A 80 12.21 0.64 7.22
C ALA A 80 11.68 0.46 5.79
N VAL A 81 10.39 0.13 5.62
CA VAL A 81 9.73 0.07 4.31
C VAL A 81 9.64 1.47 3.69
N LEU A 82 9.21 2.44 4.48
CA LEU A 82 8.99 3.82 4.02
C LEU A 82 10.29 4.58 3.65
N ASN A 83 11.46 4.08 4.07
CA ASN A 83 12.78 4.60 3.70
C ASN A 83 13.51 3.73 2.66
N ASP A 84 12.82 2.78 2.02
CA ASP A 84 13.40 1.82 1.07
C ASP A 84 14.51 0.93 1.65
N GLU A 85 14.55 0.75 2.98
CA GLU A 85 15.48 -0.17 3.64
C GLU A 85 14.97 -1.62 3.58
N ASN A 86 13.64 -1.80 3.54
CA ASN A 86 12.95 -3.07 3.32
C ASN A 86 11.99 -2.98 2.14
N THR A 87 11.69 -4.13 1.55
CA THR A 87 10.62 -4.28 0.55
C THR A 87 9.33 -4.76 1.19
N PHE A 88 8.23 -4.62 0.46
CA PHE A 88 6.95 -5.27 0.75
C PHE A 88 6.40 -5.96 -0.51
N TYR A 89 5.63 -7.02 -0.34
CA TYR A 89 4.93 -7.65 -1.46
C TYR A 89 3.65 -6.86 -1.77
N CYS A 90 3.53 -6.32 -2.98
CA CYS A 90 2.43 -5.49 -3.40
C CYS A 90 1.32 -6.31 -4.09
N PHE A 91 0.29 -6.69 -3.35
CA PHE A 91 -0.86 -7.44 -3.85
C PHE A 91 -1.71 -6.62 -4.84
N ASN A 92 -2.28 -7.31 -5.83
CA ASN A 92 -3.30 -6.85 -6.79
C ASN A 92 -2.91 -5.67 -7.72
N TRP A 93 -1.92 -4.87 -7.35
CA TRP A 93 -1.44 -3.72 -8.13
C TRP A 93 -0.25 -4.10 -9.01
N LEU A 94 0.90 -4.42 -8.41
CA LEU A 94 2.11 -4.85 -9.14
C LEU A 94 2.42 -6.34 -9.05
N ASP A 95 1.88 -7.03 -8.05
CA ASP A 95 2.02 -8.47 -7.79
C ASP A 95 3.49 -8.94 -7.74
N LYS A 96 4.31 -8.21 -6.96
CA LYS A 96 5.74 -8.49 -6.72
C LYS A 96 6.23 -7.76 -5.46
N ASP A 97 7.39 -8.18 -4.95
CA ASP A 97 8.16 -7.41 -3.96
C ASP A 97 8.68 -6.10 -4.57
N ILE A 98 8.45 -4.98 -3.88
CA ILE A 98 8.90 -3.64 -4.29
C ILE A 98 9.38 -2.81 -3.10
N CYS A 99 10.19 -1.80 -3.38
CA CYS A 99 10.46 -0.68 -2.47
C CYS A 99 9.31 0.34 -2.50
N PHE A 100 9.26 1.22 -1.50
CA PHE A 100 8.24 2.27 -1.41
C PHE A 100 8.39 3.32 -2.52
N SER A 101 9.63 3.70 -2.88
CA SER A 101 9.86 4.56 -4.04
C SER A 101 9.37 3.96 -5.35
N GLU A 102 9.58 2.66 -5.58
CA GLU A 102 9.07 1.96 -6.76
C GLU A 102 7.53 1.93 -6.79
N TYR A 103 6.87 1.84 -5.62
CA TYR A 103 5.42 1.99 -5.51
C TYR A 103 4.98 3.40 -5.94
N LEU A 104 5.62 4.45 -5.43
CA LEU A 104 5.30 5.83 -5.80
C LEU A 104 5.48 6.09 -7.29
N GLU A 105 6.55 5.56 -7.89
CA GLU A 105 6.80 5.64 -9.34
C GLU A 105 5.75 4.90 -10.18
N SER A 106 5.02 3.94 -9.59
CA SER A 106 3.96 3.20 -10.27
C SER A 106 2.63 3.97 -10.33
N ILE A 107 2.48 5.02 -9.54
CA ILE A 107 1.29 5.87 -9.56
C ILE A 107 1.40 6.81 -10.76
N GLU A 108 0.37 6.80 -11.62
CA GLU A 108 0.32 7.68 -12.79
C GLU A 108 0.15 9.14 -12.37
N SER A 109 1.25 9.87 -12.29
CA SER A 109 1.29 11.31 -12.00
C SER A 109 2.40 12.02 -12.79
N GLU A 110 2.21 13.32 -13.03
CA GLU A 110 3.23 14.17 -13.67
C GLU A 110 4.36 14.53 -12.69
N GLU A 111 4.07 14.51 -11.39
CA GLU A 111 5.00 14.78 -10.29
C GLU A 111 4.98 13.61 -9.31
N GLN A 112 5.81 13.66 -8.26
CA GLN A 112 5.71 12.63 -7.24
C GLN A 112 4.41 12.77 -6.44
N PRO A 113 3.72 11.66 -6.13
CA PRO A 113 2.46 11.71 -5.38
C PRO A 113 2.59 12.44 -4.04
N GLU A 114 1.76 13.47 -3.85
CA GLU A 114 1.63 14.14 -2.56
C GLU A 114 0.90 13.23 -1.56
N ILE A 115 1.48 13.07 -0.37
CA ILE A 115 0.82 12.38 0.74
C ILE A 115 -0.17 13.35 1.37
N ALA A 116 -1.45 13.02 1.25
CA ALA A 116 -2.56 13.76 1.85
C ALA A 116 -2.64 13.52 3.36
N GLY A 117 -2.37 12.29 3.79
CA GLY A 117 -2.36 11.94 5.20
C GLY A 117 -2.03 10.47 5.45
N VAL A 118 -1.80 10.13 6.72
CA VAL A 118 -1.58 8.77 7.18
C VAL A 118 -2.50 8.42 8.34
N ALA A 119 -2.81 7.14 8.49
CA ALA A 119 -3.53 6.61 9.63
C ALA A 119 -3.02 5.22 10.01
N LEU A 120 -3.19 4.84 11.28
CA LEU A 120 -2.96 3.49 11.77
C LEU A 120 -4.29 2.90 12.23
N VAL A 121 -4.71 1.82 11.59
CA VAL A 121 -6.02 1.21 11.81
C VAL A 121 -5.85 -0.29 11.84
N ASP A 122 -6.46 -0.95 12.82
CA ASP A 122 -6.51 -2.42 12.85
C ASP A 122 -7.63 -2.87 11.89
N LEU A 123 -7.24 -3.27 10.68
CA LEU A 123 -8.16 -3.63 9.59
C LEU A 123 -8.57 -5.10 9.66
N ASP A 124 -7.73 -5.96 10.21
CA ASP A 124 -7.89 -7.43 10.12
C ASP A 124 -7.99 -8.16 11.47
N ASN A 125 -7.73 -7.49 12.60
CA ASN A 125 -7.66 -8.02 13.96
C ASN A 125 -6.63 -9.15 14.17
N GLN A 126 -5.53 -9.15 13.42
CA GLN A 126 -4.49 -10.19 13.49
C GLN A 126 -3.12 -9.62 13.83
N ASN A 127 -2.68 -8.59 13.11
CA ASN A 127 -1.26 -8.25 13.01
C ASN A 127 -0.87 -6.91 13.64
N GLY A 128 -1.75 -6.35 14.48
CA GLY A 128 -1.64 -4.98 14.98
C GLY A 128 -2.21 -4.00 13.95
N LYS A 129 -1.94 -2.70 14.12
CA LYS A 129 -2.50 -1.70 13.19
C LYS A 129 -1.77 -1.73 11.84
N GLU A 130 -2.52 -1.73 10.76
CA GLU A 130 -2.07 -1.44 9.41
C GLU A 130 -1.80 0.05 9.24
N LEU A 131 -0.73 0.38 8.49
CA LEU A 131 -0.46 1.74 8.06
C LEU A 131 -1.21 2.01 6.75
N VAL A 132 -2.08 3.01 6.78
CA VAL A 132 -2.81 3.51 5.60
C VAL A 132 -2.22 4.86 5.20
N ILE A 133 -1.82 5.00 3.94
CA ILE A 133 -1.28 6.24 3.38
C ILE A 133 -2.17 6.70 2.24
N HIS A 134 -2.67 7.92 2.32
CA HIS A 134 -3.54 8.53 1.32
C HIS A 134 -2.73 9.46 0.38
N TYR A 135 -2.98 9.35 -0.92
CA TYR A 135 -2.39 10.20 -1.96
C TYR A 135 -3.49 10.72 -2.90
N PHE A 136 -3.43 11.99 -3.30
CA PHE A 136 -4.45 12.60 -4.18
C PHE A 136 -4.24 12.34 -5.67
N GLU A 137 -3.06 11.90 -6.08
CA GLU A 137 -2.72 11.72 -7.49
C GLU A 137 -3.39 10.48 -8.12
N GLY A 138 -3.67 10.55 -9.42
CA GLY A 138 -4.27 9.43 -10.18
C GLY A 138 -5.75 9.15 -9.86
N GLY A 139 -6.49 10.12 -9.34
CA GLY A 139 -7.90 9.95 -8.95
C GLY A 139 -8.11 9.47 -7.51
N GLY A 140 -7.11 9.69 -6.66
CA GLY A 140 -7.13 9.35 -5.23
C GLY A 140 -6.85 7.88 -4.98
N ASN A 141 -5.83 7.59 -4.16
CA ASN A 141 -5.37 6.24 -3.89
C ASN A 141 -4.91 6.10 -2.43
N TYR A 142 -5.14 4.92 -1.88
CA TYR A 142 -4.62 4.50 -0.58
C TYR A 142 -3.63 3.36 -0.76
N LEU A 143 -2.45 3.46 -0.15
CA LEU A 143 -1.60 2.32 0.13
C LEU A 143 -1.91 1.82 1.54
N ILE A 144 -2.21 0.53 1.65
CA ILE A 144 -2.38 -0.16 2.94
C ILE A 144 -1.18 -1.09 3.11
N LEU A 145 -0.44 -0.93 4.21
CA LEU A 145 0.69 -1.77 4.58
C LEU A 145 0.35 -2.56 5.84
N THR A 146 0.59 -3.87 5.80
CA THR A 146 0.51 -4.77 6.96
C THR A 146 1.85 -5.49 7.16
N ARG A 147 1.95 -6.18 8.29
CA ARG A 147 3.08 -7.01 8.67
C ARG A 147 2.60 -8.41 9.05
N ASP A 148 3.20 -9.45 8.50
CA ASP A 148 2.90 -10.82 8.88
C ASP A 148 4.18 -11.65 8.94
N ASP A 149 4.40 -12.33 10.07
CA ASP A 149 5.60 -13.10 10.41
C ASP A 149 6.94 -12.38 10.08
N GLY A 150 7.00 -11.07 10.39
CA GLY A 150 8.20 -10.25 10.19
C GLY A 150 8.48 -9.86 8.73
N LYS A 151 7.51 -10.03 7.84
CA LYS A 151 7.52 -9.54 6.46
C LYS A 151 6.44 -8.49 6.26
N PHE A 152 6.61 -7.68 5.23
CA PHE A 152 5.67 -6.62 4.90
C PHE A 152 4.90 -6.96 3.63
N TYR A 153 3.62 -6.63 3.65
CA TYR A 153 2.71 -6.79 2.52
C TYR A 153 1.94 -5.49 2.36
N GLY A 154 1.43 -5.26 1.16
CA GLY A 154 0.56 -4.12 0.95
C GLY A 154 -0.36 -4.29 -0.23
N THR A 155 -1.42 -3.48 -0.23
CA THR A 155 -2.40 -3.41 -1.31
C THR A 155 -2.75 -1.96 -1.60
N ASN A 156 -3.23 -1.71 -2.81
CA ASN A 156 -3.77 -0.43 -3.20
C ASN A 156 -5.30 -0.46 -3.16
N MET A 157 -5.91 0.64 -2.72
CA MET A 157 -7.34 0.89 -2.84
C MET A 157 -7.57 2.25 -3.50
N GLY A 158 -8.45 2.31 -4.50
CA GLY A 158 -8.86 3.59 -5.08
C GLY A 158 -9.77 4.38 -4.12
N GLU A 159 -9.72 5.71 -4.18
CA GLU A 159 -10.42 6.62 -3.26
C GLU A 159 -11.89 6.22 -3.07
N ARG A 160 -12.61 6.05 -4.19
CA ARG A 160 -14.04 5.69 -4.19
C ARG A 160 -14.39 4.39 -3.49
N LEU A 161 -13.43 3.49 -3.24
CA LEU A 161 -13.68 2.23 -2.55
C LEU A 161 -13.33 2.27 -1.07
N PHE A 162 -12.75 3.38 -0.59
CA PHE A 162 -12.15 3.47 0.75
C PHE A 162 -12.30 4.85 1.41
N GLU A 163 -13.23 5.67 0.90
CA GLU A 163 -13.45 7.08 1.30
C GLU A 163 -13.79 7.26 2.80
N GLU A 164 -14.57 6.33 3.38
CA GLU A 164 -15.07 6.45 4.77
C GLU A 164 -14.57 5.31 5.66
N LEU A 165 -13.24 5.23 5.81
CA LEU A 165 -12.61 4.30 6.74
C LEU A 165 -12.97 4.64 8.19
N GLN A 166 -13.36 3.62 8.95
CA GLN A 166 -13.73 3.71 10.37
C GLN A 166 -12.61 3.14 11.26
N ASN A 167 -12.55 3.58 12.53
CA ASN A 167 -11.55 3.11 13.50
C ASN A 167 -11.67 1.61 13.83
N ASP A 168 -12.81 0.98 13.51
CA ASP A 168 -13.03 -0.46 13.68
C ASP A 168 -12.73 -1.29 12.42
N GLY A 169 -12.06 -0.68 11.43
CA GLY A 169 -11.57 -1.34 10.21
C GLY A 169 -12.62 -1.55 9.12
N LYS A 170 -13.87 -1.15 9.37
CA LYS A 170 -14.89 -1.08 8.31
C LYS A 170 -14.66 0.13 7.42
N TYR A 171 -15.03 -0.01 6.16
CA TYR A 171 -15.04 1.08 5.20
C TYR A 171 -16.24 0.94 4.28
N LEU A 172 -16.54 2.00 3.54
CA LEU A 172 -17.55 1.97 2.49
C LEU A 172 -16.99 2.53 1.18
N GLY A 173 -17.48 1.97 0.08
CA GLY A 173 -17.19 2.41 -1.27
C GLY A 173 -18.42 2.94 -1.98
N SER A 174 -18.24 3.97 -2.81
CA SER A 174 -19.25 4.54 -3.68
C SER A 174 -19.33 3.81 -5.02
N GLY A 175 -20.51 3.30 -5.34
CA GLY A 175 -20.87 2.78 -6.67
C GLY A 175 -21.31 3.84 -7.67
N GLY A 176 -21.47 5.08 -7.21
CA GLY A 176 -22.12 6.15 -7.95
C GLY A 176 -23.35 6.69 -7.22
N ALA A 177 -24.20 7.41 -7.95
CA ALA A 177 -25.36 8.09 -7.37
C ALA A 177 -26.34 7.09 -6.75
N GLY A 178 -26.31 6.99 -5.42
CA GLY A 178 -27.24 6.16 -4.66
C GLY A 178 -26.78 4.74 -4.37
N ASP A 179 -25.56 4.38 -4.77
CA ASP A 179 -25.00 3.05 -4.56
C ASP A 179 -23.84 3.14 -3.56
N LEU A 180 -23.97 2.45 -2.42
CA LEU A 180 -22.91 2.31 -1.42
C LEU A 180 -22.67 0.82 -1.16
N TYR A 181 -21.41 0.46 -0.92
CA TYR A 181 -21.01 -0.90 -0.60
C TYR A 181 -20.19 -0.90 0.68
N PHE A 182 -20.50 -1.82 1.58
CA PHE A 182 -19.95 -1.87 2.93
C PHE A 182 -19.01 -3.05 3.06
N TYR A 183 -17.79 -2.82 3.53
CA TYR A 183 -16.74 -3.83 3.57
C TYR A 183 -15.94 -3.82 4.89
N SER A 184 -15.27 -4.94 5.11
CA SER A 184 -14.10 -5.08 5.98
C SER A 184 -13.02 -5.81 5.18
N MET A 185 -11.76 -5.78 5.63
CA MET A 185 -10.65 -6.42 4.94
C MET A 185 -10.00 -7.49 5.82
N SER A 186 -9.31 -8.43 5.18
CA SER A 186 -8.26 -9.23 5.82
C SER A 186 -7.04 -9.18 4.92
N ILE A 187 -5.85 -8.97 5.50
CA ILE A 187 -4.61 -8.87 4.74
C ILE A 187 -3.49 -9.59 5.48
N ASP A 188 -2.91 -10.61 4.85
CA ASP A 188 -1.84 -11.41 5.43
C ASP A 188 -0.89 -11.92 4.33
N SER A 189 0.00 -12.86 4.68
CA SER A 189 0.91 -13.47 3.72
C SER A 189 0.25 -14.31 2.62
N ASP A 190 -1.01 -14.72 2.78
CA ASP A 190 -1.78 -15.48 1.79
C ASP A 190 -2.54 -14.56 0.82
N GLY A 191 -2.76 -13.29 1.17
CA GLY A 191 -3.30 -12.28 0.26
C GLY A 191 -4.21 -11.25 0.91
N VAL A 192 -5.07 -10.64 0.08
CA VAL A 192 -6.07 -9.65 0.48
C VAL A 192 -7.46 -10.21 0.21
N ILE A 193 -8.35 -10.13 1.20
CA ILE A 193 -9.75 -10.50 1.07
C ILE A 193 -10.62 -9.32 1.50
N GLU A 194 -11.44 -8.83 0.59
CA GLU A 194 -12.51 -7.88 0.91
C GLU A 194 -13.79 -8.65 1.28
N ASN A 195 -14.22 -8.50 2.53
CA ASN A 195 -15.41 -9.15 3.07
C ASN A 195 -16.59 -8.18 2.97
N LYS A 196 -17.50 -8.42 2.01
CA LYS A 196 -18.73 -7.64 1.86
C LYS A 196 -19.64 -7.83 3.07
N ILE A 197 -19.98 -6.73 3.73
CA ILE A 197 -20.95 -6.64 4.82
C ILE A 197 -22.35 -6.43 4.24
N GLY A 198 -22.46 -5.59 3.22
CA GLY A 198 -23.73 -5.28 2.59
C GLY A 198 -23.62 -4.27 1.46
N GLU A 199 -24.78 -3.81 0.98
CA GLU A 199 -24.90 -2.77 -0.04
C GLU A 199 -26.20 -1.99 0.12
N LEU A 200 -26.17 -0.72 -0.32
CA LEU A 200 -27.31 0.18 -0.37
C LEU A 200 -27.49 0.63 -1.80
N HIS A 201 -28.73 0.59 -2.29
CA HIS A 201 -29.11 1.06 -3.61
C HIS A 201 -30.28 2.05 -3.53
N TRP A 202 -30.27 3.06 -4.40
CA TRP A 202 -31.43 3.92 -4.63
C TRP A 202 -32.42 3.25 -5.59
N ILE A 203 -33.69 3.29 -5.21
CA ILE A 203 -34.80 2.76 -5.99
C ILE A 203 -35.71 3.93 -6.38
N GLU A 204 -35.84 4.18 -7.68
CA GLU A 204 -36.81 5.14 -8.22
C GLU A 204 -38.20 4.48 -8.32
N ASN A 205 -39.17 5.08 -7.64
CA ASN A 205 -40.55 4.62 -7.62
C ASN A 205 -41.35 5.15 -8.83
N GLU A 206 -42.50 4.53 -9.12
CA GLU A 206 -43.35 4.92 -10.27
C GLU A 206 -43.85 6.39 -10.22
N ASP A 207 -43.90 6.99 -9.02
CA ASP A 207 -44.29 8.38 -8.82
C ASP A 207 -43.11 9.38 -8.94
N GLY A 208 -41.91 8.88 -9.25
CA GLY A 208 -40.67 9.65 -9.35
C GLY A 208 -40.00 9.96 -8.01
N SER A 209 -40.51 9.41 -6.89
CA SER A 209 -39.80 9.48 -5.60
C SER A 209 -38.65 8.46 -5.56
N VAL A 210 -37.63 8.73 -4.75
CA VAL A 210 -36.50 7.82 -4.53
C VAL A 210 -36.55 7.29 -3.10
N THR A 211 -36.42 5.98 -2.95
CA THR A 211 -36.26 5.28 -1.67
C THR A 211 -34.93 4.54 -1.64
N ASP A 212 -34.48 4.10 -0.47
CA ASP A 212 -33.32 3.23 -0.33
C ASP A 212 -33.71 1.76 -0.11
N GLU A 213 -32.86 0.88 -0.62
CA GLU A 213 -32.86 -0.54 -0.32
C GLU A 213 -31.49 -0.89 0.24
N LEU A 214 -31.45 -1.24 1.52
CA LEU A 214 -30.25 -1.70 2.20
C LEU A 214 -30.32 -3.23 2.34
N GLU A 215 -29.29 -3.92 1.85
CA GLU A 215 -29.10 -5.36 2.07
C GLU A 215 -27.88 -5.59 2.97
N ILE A 216 -28.11 -6.19 4.14
CA ILE A 216 -27.05 -6.67 5.05
C ILE A 216 -27.22 -8.18 5.26
N ASP A 217 -26.15 -8.95 5.06
CA ASP A 217 -26.16 -10.41 5.23
C ASP A 217 -27.33 -11.13 4.51
N GLY A 218 -27.69 -10.67 3.30
CA GLY A 218 -28.78 -11.24 2.52
C GLY A 218 -30.19 -10.86 2.99
N LYS A 219 -30.32 -9.88 3.89
CA LYS A 219 -31.61 -9.37 4.39
C LYS A 219 -31.81 -7.94 3.94
N VAL A 220 -32.88 -7.75 3.17
CA VAL A 220 -33.32 -6.44 2.71
C VAL A 220 -34.09 -5.71 3.81
N THR A 221 -33.72 -4.46 4.03
CA THR A 221 -34.43 -3.49 4.88
C THR A 221 -34.51 -2.14 4.17
N HIS A 222 -35.40 -1.30 4.68
CA HIS A 222 -35.47 0.13 4.35
C HIS A 222 -34.89 0.92 5.54
N ASN A 223 -34.54 2.20 5.32
CA ASN A 223 -33.79 3.07 6.26
C ASN A 223 -32.27 2.87 6.19
N GLY A 224 -31.73 2.78 4.98
CA GLY A 224 -30.30 2.66 4.73
C GLY A 224 -29.49 3.81 5.35
N GLN A 225 -29.96 5.05 5.24
CA GLN A 225 -29.24 6.19 5.85
C GLN A 225 -29.14 6.09 7.38
N GLU A 226 -30.22 5.71 8.07
CA GLU A 226 -30.21 5.55 9.53
C GLU A 226 -29.22 4.46 9.96
N TRP A 227 -29.18 3.35 9.20
CA TRP A 227 -28.21 2.29 9.45
C TRP A 227 -26.77 2.75 9.23
N VAL A 228 -26.49 3.52 8.18
CA VAL A 228 -25.15 4.10 7.93
C VAL A 228 -24.74 5.01 9.08
N ASP A 229 -25.62 5.92 9.49
CA ASP A 229 -25.36 6.85 10.59
C ASP A 229 -25.10 6.11 11.93
N GLU A 230 -25.67 4.92 12.13
CA GLU A 230 -25.43 4.10 13.31
C GLU A 230 -24.16 3.23 13.24
N ASN A 231 -23.73 2.82 12.05
CA ASN A 231 -22.66 1.83 11.87
C ASN A 231 -21.34 2.41 11.35
N TYR A 232 -21.36 3.63 10.82
CA TYR A 232 -20.25 4.37 10.22
C TYR A 232 -20.16 5.79 10.81
N SER A 233 -20.18 5.89 12.13
CA SER A 233 -20.17 7.16 12.88
C SER A 233 -18.83 7.50 13.53
N ASP A 234 -17.80 6.68 13.33
CA ASP A 234 -16.49 6.79 13.98
C ASP A 234 -15.37 6.76 12.93
N PRO A 235 -15.30 7.81 12.09
CA PRO A 235 -14.32 7.87 11.02
C PRO A 235 -12.90 7.96 11.58
N VAL A 236 -11.95 7.47 10.81
CA VAL A 236 -10.53 7.55 11.12
C VAL A 236 -10.05 9.00 11.19
N SER A 237 -9.23 9.29 12.19
CA SER A 237 -8.51 10.56 12.29
C SER A 237 -7.24 10.50 11.45
N TRP A 238 -7.23 11.22 10.33
CA TRP A 238 -6.06 11.34 9.46
C TRP A 238 -5.01 12.29 10.04
N ILE A 239 -3.73 11.93 9.90
CA ILE A 239 -2.58 12.76 10.27
C ILE A 239 -2.02 13.39 9.00
N GLU A 240 -2.05 14.72 8.93
CA GLU A 240 -1.71 15.52 7.74
C GLU A 240 -0.46 16.40 7.93
#